data_AF-A0A4P5RBH8-F1
#
_entry.id   AF-A0A4P5RBH8-F1
#
_cell.length_a   1.000
_cell.length_b   1.000
_cell.length_c   1.000
_cell.angle_alpha   90.00
_cell.angle_beta   90.00
_cell.angle_gamma   90.00
#
_symmetry.space_group_name_H-M   'P 1'
#
loop_
_entity.id
_entity.type
_entity.pdbx_description
1 polymer ?
#
loop_
_entity_poly.entity_id
_entity_poly.type
_entity_poly.pdbx_seq_one_letter_code
_entity_poly.pdbx_strand_id
1 'polypeptide(L)'
;MNQEPTAAPQPPTQPTPNPLVGVGGWLAFFCFILVALNPLLTLFSFFTIHKTIEALRTLNPEAAQVLDSFTSFSGVLSFTLAAFSVVAGILLIRRARNAVLIAKIYTAAVPTVALLALLPVFGSSASPELREGMVQGGVQDLIKSLGFFAIWFTYLSRSRRVKNTYATNA
;
A
#
# COMPACT_ATOMS: atom_id res chain seq x y z
N MET A 1 -36.16 23.17 -62.55
CA MET A 1 -35.75 21.87 -61.96
C MET A 1 -34.45 22.12 -61.23
N ASN A 2 -34.52 22.34 -59.91
CA ASN A 2 -33.33 22.55 -59.09
C ASN A 2 -32.82 21.18 -58.65
N GLN A 3 -31.58 20.84 -59.02
CA GLN A 3 -30.93 19.63 -58.57
C GLN A 3 -30.54 19.81 -57.09
N GLU A 4 -31.06 18.95 -56.21
CA GLU A 4 -30.60 18.86 -54.82
C GLU A 4 -29.12 18.44 -54.80
N PRO A 5 -28.27 19.09 -53.98
CA PRO A 5 -26.89 18.66 -53.81
C PRO A 5 -26.86 17.28 -53.16
N THR A 6 -26.37 16.28 -53.90
CA THR A 6 -26.12 14.92 -53.41
C THR A 6 -25.17 15.00 -52.21
N ALA A 7 -25.69 14.81 -51.00
CA ALA A 7 -24.91 14.79 -49.78
C ALA A 7 -23.86 13.67 -49.85
N ALA A 8 -22.59 14.02 -49.65
CA ALA A 8 -21.50 13.06 -49.62
C ALA A 8 -21.73 12.02 -48.51
N PRO A 9 -21.38 10.73 -48.72
CA PRO A 9 -21.50 9.70 -47.70
C PRO A 9 -20.74 10.10 -46.44
N GLN A 10 -21.41 10.10 -45.28
CA GLN A 10 -20.71 10.33 -44.03
C GLN A 10 -19.65 9.23 -43.83
N PRO A 11 -18.42 9.60 -43.45
CA PRO A 11 -17.38 8.62 -43.18
C PRO A 11 -17.84 7.67 -42.07
N PRO A 12 -17.49 6.36 -42.16
CA PRO A 12 -17.90 5.38 -41.18
C PRO A 12 -17.51 5.84 -39.79
N THR A 13 -18.50 5.96 -38.91
CA THR A 13 -18.33 6.27 -37.49
C THR A 13 -17.36 5.26 -36.92
N GLN A 14 -16.13 5.70 -36.62
CA GLN A 14 -15.14 4.82 -36.04
C GLN A 14 -15.67 4.26 -34.72
N PRO A 15 -15.54 2.93 -34.47
CA PRO A 15 -15.94 2.35 -33.21
C PRO A 15 -15.20 3.10 -32.09
N THR A 16 -15.94 3.75 -31.20
CA THR A 16 -15.35 4.38 -30.03
C THR A 16 -14.61 3.29 -29.25
N PRO A 17 -13.33 3.48 -28.91
CA PRO A 17 -12.56 2.47 -28.18
C PRO A 17 -13.34 2.08 -26.92
N ASN A 18 -13.67 0.80 -26.78
CA ASN A 18 -14.42 0.29 -25.63
C ASN A 18 -13.77 0.83 -24.35
N PRO A 19 -14.50 1.55 -23.49
CA PRO A 19 -13.93 2.08 -22.26
C PRO A 19 -13.38 0.90 -21.45
N LEU A 20 -12.15 1.03 -20.95
CA LEU A 20 -11.56 0.03 -20.07
C LEU A 20 -12.33 0.02 -18.74
N VAL A 21 -13.37 -0.81 -18.65
CA VAL A 21 -14.23 -0.94 -17.47
C VAL A 21 -13.78 -2.12 -16.62
N GLY A 22 -13.57 -1.88 -15.33
CA GLY A 22 -13.40 -2.93 -14.32
C GLY A 22 -11.98 -3.09 -13.75
N VAL A 23 -11.85 -3.93 -12.73
CA VAL A 23 -10.59 -4.16 -12.01
C VAL A 23 -9.73 -5.16 -12.79
N GLY A 24 -8.57 -4.72 -13.27
CA GLY A 24 -7.69 -5.49 -14.15
C GLY A 24 -6.33 -4.83 -14.34
N GLY A 25 -5.39 -5.55 -14.98
CA GLY A 25 -4.02 -5.09 -15.18
C GLY A 25 -3.34 -4.64 -13.88
N TRP A 26 -2.68 -3.48 -13.91
CA TRP A 26 -2.01 -2.88 -12.75
C TRP A 26 -2.92 -2.66 -11.53
N LEU A 27 -4.22 -2.39 -11.74
CA LEU A 27 -5.16 -2.20 -10.64
C LEU A 27 -5.48 -3.54 -9.94
N ALA A 28 -5.61 -4.63 -10.69
CA ALA A 28 -5.80 -5.95 -10.11
C ALA A 28 -4.55 -6.41 -9.34
N PHE A 29 -3.35 -6.15 -9.89
CA PHE A 29 -2.10 -6.41 -9.20
C PHE A 29 -2.01 -5.64 -7.88
N PHE A 30 -2.38 -4.36 -7.87
CA PHE A 30 -2.46 -3.58 -6.64
C PHE A 30 -3.44 -4.19 -5.63
N CYS A 31 -4.64 -4.59 -6.07
CA CYS A 31 -5.62 -5.22 -5.19
C CYS A 31 -5.09 -6.54 -4.60
N PHE A 32 -4.37 -7.34 -5.39
CA PHE A 32 -3.72 -8.56 -4.91
C PHE A 32 -2.66 -8.25 -3.84
N ILE A 33 -1.85 -7.21 -4.05
CA ILE A 33 -0.87 -6.78 -3.05
C ILE A 33 -1.56 -6.42 -1.73
N LEU A 34 -2.65 -5.65 -1.79
CA LEU A 34 -3.38 -5.20 -0.61
C LEU A 34 -4.06 -6.34 0.15
N VAL A 35 -4.73 -7.26 -0.55
CA VAL A 35 -5.58 -8.27 0.09
C VAL A 35 -4.79 -9.51 0.51
N ALA A 36 -3.76 -9.89 -0.26
CA ALA A 36 -3.04 -11.14 -0.04
C ALA A 36 -1.59 -10.90 0.38
N LEU A 37 -0.83 -10.15 -0.43
CA LEU A 37 0.62 -10.08 -0.25
C LEU A 37 1.01 -9.35 1.04
N ASN A 38 0.44 -8.18 1.31
CA ASN A 38 0.78 -7.39 2.48
C ASN A 38 0.48 -8.12 3.80
N PRO A 39 -0.73 -8.65 4.04
CA PRO A 39 -0.99 -9.42 5.26
C PRO A 39 -0.09 -10.64 5.42
N LEU A 40 0.19 -11.35 4.33
CA LEU A 40 1.07 -12.51 4.36
C LEU A 40 2.51 -12.15 4.74
N LEU A 41 3.04 -11.08 4.14
CA LEU A 41 4.38 -10.57 4.47
C LEU A 41 4.44 -10.07 5.91
N THR A 42 3.41 -9.36 6.40
CA THR A 42 3.34 -8.91 7.81
C THR A 42 3.39 -10.10 8.77
N LEU A 43 2.61 -11.15 8.51
CA LEU A 43 2.62 -12.37 9.32
C LEU A 43 3.99 -13.05 9.30
N PHE A 44 4.55 -13.25 8.11
CA PHE A 44 5.86 -13.90 7.95
C PHE A 44 6.99 -13.14 8.65
N SER A 45 7.02 -11.82 8.50
CA SER A 45 7.98 -10.96 9.20
C SER A 45 7.84 -11.06 10.72
N PHE A 46 6.60 -11.06 11.23
CA PHE A 46 6.33 -11.19 12.67
C PHE A 46 6.81 -12.53 13.25
N PHE A 47 6.58 -13.64 12.54
CA PHE A 47 7.07 -14.96 12.95
C PHE A 47 8.60 -15.04 12.93
N THR A 48 9.23 -14.46 11.91
CA THR A 48 10.68 -14.49 11.76
C THR A 48 11.36 -13.69 12.88
N ILE A 49 10.88 -12.48 13.16
CA ILE A 49 11.46 -11.65 14.22
C ILE A 49 11.25 -12.24 15.61
N HIS A 50 10.11 -12.87 15.88
CA HIS A 50 9.85 -13.54 17.17
C HIS A 50 10.88 -14.64 17.45
N LYS A 51 11.18 -15.47 16.45
CA LYS A 51 12.20 -16.52 16.59
C LYS A 51 13.59 -15.93 16.88
N THR A 52 13.93 -14.82 16.22
CA THR A 52 15.19 -14.13 16.46
C THR A 52 15.28 -13.57 17.88
N ILE A 53 14.20 -12.95 18.38
CA ILE A 53 14.13 -12.41 19.75
C ILE A 53 14.22 -13.53 20.78
N GLU A 54 13.55 -14.65 20.56
CA GLU A 54 13.60 -15.82 21.45
C GLU A 54 15.02 -16.40 21.54
N ALA A 55 15.70 -16.54 20.40
CA ALA A 55 17.11 -16.96 20.38
C ALA A 55 18.01 -15.96 21.13
N LEU A 56 17.81 -14.66 20.90
CA LEU A 56 18.61 -13.61 21.53
C LEU A 56 18.40 -13.52 23.04
N ARG A 57 17.21 -13.86 23.54
CA ARG A 57 16.89 -13.84 24.98
C ARG A 57 17.84 -14.71 25.80
N THR A 58 18.40 -15.77 25.22
CA THR A 58 19.38 -16.64 25.90
C THR A 58 20.79 -16.05 25.94
N LEU A 59 21.14 -15.18 24.98
CA LEU A 59 22.48 -14.62 24.80
C LEU A 59 22.63 -13.24 25.44
N ASN A 60 21.60 -12.40 25.31
CA ASN A 60 21.56 -11.05 25.85
C ASN A 60 20.10 -10.68 26.20
N PRO A 61 19.68 -10.95 27.45
CA PRO A 61 18.30 -10.70 27.90
C PRO A 61 17.89 -9.21 27.80
N GLU A 62 18.81 -8.29 28.07
CA GLU A 62 18.54 -6.85 28.02
C GLU A 62 18.26 -6.39 26.59
N ALA A 63 19.09 -6.79 25.62
CA ALA A 63 18.87 -6.49 24.21
C ALA A 63 17.56 -7.11 23.69
N ALA A 64 17.25 -8.34 24.12
CA ALA A 64 16.02 -9.02 23.77
C ALA A 64 14.78 -8.28 24.29
N GLN A 65 14.81 -7.75 25.52
CA GLN A 65 13.69 -6.99 26.09
C GLN A 65 13.42 -5.68 25.33
N VAL A 66 14.48 -4.97 24.93
CA VAL A 66 14.37 -3.73 24.14
C VAL A 66 13.78 -4.03 22.76
N LEU A 67 14.30 -5.06 22.08
CA LEU A 67 13.80 -5.50 20.77
C LEU A 67 12.35 -5.98 20.84
N ASP A 68 11.98 -6.74 21.87
CA ASP A 68 10.63 -7.24 22.07
C ASP A 68 9.61 -6.09 22.25
N SER A 69 9.97 -5.08 23.04
CA SER A 69 9.16 -3.88 23.23
C SER A 69 8.98 -3.11 21.91
N PHE A 70 10.07 -2.92 21.17
CA PHE A 70 10.05 -2.25 19.87
C PHE A 70 9.22 -3.02 18.82
N THR A 71 9.43 -4.33 18.74
CA THR A 71 8.73 -5.22 17.81
C THR A 71 7.25 -5.33 18.15
N SER A 72 6.87 -5.34 19.42
CA SER A 72 5.46 -5.35 19.84
C SER A 72 4.74 -4.06 19.39
N PHE A 73 5.36 -2.90 19.63
CA PHE A 73 4.81 -1.61 19.18
C PHE A 73 4.68 -1.55 17.65
N SER A 74 5.77 -1.87 16.94
CA SER A 74 5.78 -1.89 15.47
C SER A 74 4.83 -2.93 14.90
N GLY A 75 4.64 -4.04 15.61
CA GLY A 75 3.71 -5.11 15.28
C GLY A 75 2.27 -4.64 15.28
N VAL A 76 1.82 -3.95 16.34
CA VAL A 76 0.46 -3.38 16.42
C VAL A 76 0.19 -2.44 15.25
N LEU A 77 1.14 -1.55 14.94
CA LEU A 77 1.03 -0.64 13.79
C LEU A 77 0.95 -1.41 12.47
N SER A 78 1.81 -2.42 12.30
CA SER A 78 1.87 -3.24 11.08
C SER A 78 0.59 -4.06 10.87
N PHE A 79 0.04 -4.67 11.92
CA PHE A 79 -1.22 -5.41 11.85
C PHE A 79 -2.41 -4.48 11.57
N THR A 80 -2.43 -3.29 12.18
CA THR A 80 -3.45 -2.27 11.88
C THR A 80 -3.39 -1.85 10.41
N LEU A 81 -2.18 -1.60 9.90
CA LEU A 81 -1.98 -1.24 8.50
C LEU A 81 -2.31 -2.41 7.55
N ALA A 82 -2.01 -3.65 7.93
CA ALA A 82 -2.37 -4.84 7.18
C ALA A 82 -3.90 -5.01 7.09
N ALA A 83 -4.62 -4.87 8.21
CA ALA A 83 -6.08 -4.88 8.21
C ALA A 83 -6.66 -3.76 7.34
N PHE A 84 -6.11 -2.55 7.45
CA PHE A 84 -6.53 -1.42 6.61
C PHE A 84 -6.27 -1.70 5.12
N SER A 85 -5.15 -2.35 4.78
CA SER A 85 -4.82 -2.73 3.41
C SER A 85 -5.87 -3.68 2.81
N VAL A 86 -6.29 -4.70 3.57
CA VAL A 86 -7.35 -5.63 3.17
C VAL A 86 -8.66 -4.90 2.93
N VAL A 87 -9.08 -4.02 3.83
CA VAL A 87 -10.31 -3.22 3.68
C VAL A 87 -10.24 -2.36 2.42
N ALA A 88 -9.14 -1.62 2.21
CA ALA A 88 -8.95 -0.79 1.03
C ALA A 88 -8.99 -1.63 -0.27
N GLY A 89 -8.35 -2.80 -0.28
CA GLY A 89 -8.35 -3.73 -1.41
C GLY A 89 -9.74 -4.29 -1.72
N ILE A 90 -10.50 -4.72 -0.70
CA ILE A 90 -11.87 -5.22 -0.88
C ILE A 90 -12.79 -4.13 -1.44
N LEU A 91 -12.67 -2.89 -0.94
CA LEU A 91 -13.48 -1.77 -1.43
C LEU A 91 -13.17 -1.43 -2.90
N LEU A 92 -11.90 -1.51 -3.32
CA LEU A 92 -11.52 -1.39 -4.73
C LEU A 92 -12.14 -2.50 -5.57
N ILE A 93 -12.00 -3.77 -5.16
CA ILE A 93 -12.57 -4.92 -5.88
C ILE A 93 -14.09 -4.79 -6.04
N ARG A 94 -14.78 -4.38 -4.98
CA ARG A 94 -16.24 -4.18 -4.95
C ARG A 94 -16.72 -2.91 -5.66
N ARG A 95 -15.80 -2.06 -6.13
CA ARG A 95 -16.11 -0.76 -6.74
C ARG A 95 -16.99 0.12 -5.84
N ALA A 96 -16.76 0.07 -4.53
CA ALA A 96 -17.54 0.84 -3.58
C ALA A 96 -17.35 2.36 -3.78
N ARG A 97 -18.32 3.16 -3.33
CA ARG A 97 -18.19 4.62 -3.27
C ARG A 97 -16.95 4.98 -2.46
N ASN A 98 -16.19 5.97 -2.91
CA ASN A 98 -14.94 6.43 -2.28
C ASN A 98 -13.82 5.38 -2.21
N ALA A 99 -13.91 4.22 -2.89
CA ALA A 99 -12.87 3.19 -2.82
C ALA A 99 -11.47 3.72 -3.19
N VAL A 100 -11.38 4.57 -4.21
CA VAL A 100 -10.12 5.20 -4.63
C VAL A 100 -9.60 6.16 -3.57
N LEU A 101 -10.46 6.93 -2.91
CA LEU A 101 -10.06 7.83 -1.83
C LEU A 101 -9.49 7.04 -0.65
N ILE A 102 -10.18 5.98 -0.23
CA ILE A 102 -9.73 5.12 0.87
C ILE A 102 -8.40 4.45 0.53
N ALA A 103 -8.22 3.98 -0.70
CA ALA A 103 -6.95 3.43 -1.15
C ALA A 103 -5.81 4.47 -1.15
N LYS A 104 -6.10 5.74 -1.48
CA LYS A 104 -5.11 6.84 -1.40
C LYS A 104 -4.76 7.20 0.04
N ILE A 105 -5.74 7.18 0.95
CA ILE A 105 -5.49 7.37 2.39
C ILE A 105 -4.61 6.23 2.90
N TYR A 106 -4.92 4.98 2.53
CA TYR A 106 -4.08 3.83 2.85
C TYR A 106 -2.64 4.01 2.36
N THR A 107 -2.43 4.36 1.09
CA THR A 107 -1.06 4.51 0.57
C THR A 107 -0.31 5.63 1.29
N ALA A 108 -0.97 6.74 1.64
CA ALA A 108 -0.39 7.83 2.43
C ALA A 108 -0.09 7.40 3.88
N ALA A 109 -0.89 6.51 4.47
CA ALA A 109 -0.67 6.01 5.82
C ALA A 109 0.59 5.14 5.93
N VAL A 110 1.02 4.45 4.86
CA VAL A 110 2.21 3.58 4.89
C VAL A 110 3.48 4.32 5.34
N PRO A 111 3.92 5.41 4.69
CA PRO A 111 5.09 6.16 5.16
C PRO A 111 4.88 6.86 6.51
N THR A 112 3.65 7.27 6.83
CA THR A 112 3.34 7.83 8.16
C THR A 112 3.57 6.79 9.26
N VAL A 113 3.10 5.56 9.07
CA VAL A 113 3.32 4.47 10.01
C VAL A 113 4.81 4.11 10.11
N ALA A 114 5.55 4.10 9.01
CA ALA A 114 6.99 3.87 9.03
C ALA A 114 7.75 4.91 9.87
N LEU A 115 7.35 6.19 9.79
CA LEU A 115 7.89 7.25 10.65
C LEU A 115 7.51 7.05 12.11
N LEU A 116 6.25 6.72 12.40
CA LEU A 116 5.79 6.49 13.78
C LEU A 116 6.49 5.28 14.43
N ALA A 117 6.83 4.26 13.64
CA ALA A 117 7.56 3.09 14.13
C ALA A 117 8.98 3.43 14.65
N LEU A 118 9.56 4.57 14.27
CA LEU A 118 10.86 5.02 14.78
C LEU A 118 10.78 5.68 16.17
N LEU A 119 9.60 6.09 16.62
CA LEU A 119 9.45 6.82 17.89
C LEU A 119 10.02 6.07 19.12
N PRO A 120 9.81 4.75 19.30
CA PRO A 120 10.33 4.04 20.46
C PRO A 120 11.86 4.00 20.50
N VAL A 121 12.54 4.14 19.35
CA VAL A 121 14.01 4.10 19.27
C VAL A 121 14.62 5.24 20.08
N PHE A 122 14.05 6.45 19.98
CA PHE A 122 14.56 7.64 20.65
C PHE A 122 14.31 7.65 22.17
N GLY A 123 13.29 6.93 22.64
CA GLY A 123 12.98 6.77 24.08
C GLY A 123 13.59 5.53 24.71
N SER A 124 14.26 4.67 23.94
CA SER A 124 14.76 3.39 24.41
C SER A 124 16.11 3.50 25.15
N SER A 125 16.29 2.65 26.16
CA SER A 125 17.58 2.41 26.84
C SER A 125 18.53 1.52 26.02
N ALA A 126 18.32 1.41 24.69
CA ALA A 126 19.15 0.63 23.80
C ALA A 126 20.62 1.10 23.82
N SER A 127 21.56 0.16 23.69
CA SER A 127 22.97 0.50 23.44
C SER A 127 23.11 1.27 22.12
N PRO A 128 24.18 2.07 21.95
CA PRO A 128 24.42 2.81 20.70
C PRO A 128 24.39 1.92 19.46
N GLU A 129 24.98 0.74 19.53
CA GLU A 129 25.07 -0.22 18.42
C GLU A 129 23.69 -0.79 18.06
N LEU A 130 22.90 -1.15 19.08
CA LEU A 130 21.53 -1.65 18.86
C LEU A 130 20.65 -0.55 18.27
N ARG A 131 20.76 0.67 18.79
CA ARG A 131 20.03 1.83 18.30
C ARG A 131 20.35 2.13 16.85
N GLU A 132 21.63 2.12 16.47
CA GLU A 132 22.06 2.34 15.08
C GLU A 132 21.44 1.31 14.13
N GLY A 133 21.47 0.02 14.50
CA GLY A 133 20.83 -1.04 13.71
C GLY A 133 19.32 -0.84 13.55
N MET A 134 18.62 -0.43 14.62
CA MET A 134 17.18 -0.12 14.57
C MET A 134 16.87 1.09 13.69
N VAL A 135 17.66 2.16 13.80
CA VAL A 135 17.52 3.35 12.95
C VAL A 135 17.77 2.99 11.49
N GLN A 136 18.83 2.24 11.19
CA GLN A 136 19.14 1.82 9.83
C GLN A 136 18.00 0.99 9.22
N GLY A 137 17.47 0.02 9.97
CA GLY A 137 16.31 -0.77 9.55
C GLY A 137 15.08 0.09 9.27
N GLY A 138 14.74 0.99 10.19
CA GLY A 138 13.59 1.88 10.01
C GLY A 138 13.76 2.90 8.89
N VAL A 139 14.97 3.39 8.62
CA VAL A 139 15.26 4.24 7.45
C VAL A 139 15.07 3.46 6.15
N GLN A 140 15.53 2.22 6.07
CA GLN A 140 15.30 1.37 4.90
C GLN A 140 13.80 1.15 4.65
N ASP A 141 13.03 0.90 5.71
CA ASP A 141 11.58 0.72 5.59
C ASP A 141 10.85 2.00 5.23
N LEU A 142 11.30 3.15 5.73
CA LEU A 142 10.82 4.46 5.30
C LEU A 142 11.07 4.67 3.80
N ILE A 143 12.27 4.40 3.30
CA ILE A 143 12.59 4.53 1.88
C ILE A 143 11.69 3.63 1.02
N LYS A 144 11.51 2.36 1.41
CA LYS A 144 10.60 1.43 0.72
C LYS A 144 9.16 1.94 0.74
N SER A 145 8.69 2.46 1.87
CA SER A 145 7.33 2.99 2.03
C SER A 145 7.08 4.22 1.17
N LEU A 146 8.07 5.11 1.03
CA LEU A 146 7.99 6.29 0.16
C LEU A 146 7.95 5.89 -1.31
N GLY A 147 8.75 4.90 -1.72
CA GLY A 147 8.69 4.34 -3.06
C GLY A 147 7.32 3.74 -3.38
N PHE A 148 6.78 2.92 -2.47
CA PHE A 148 5.44 2.35 -2.57
C PHE A 148 4.37 3.44 -2.68
N PHE A 149 4.41 4.45 -1.80
CA PHE A 149 3.50 5.59 -1.84
C PHE A 149 3.58 6.32 -3.17
N ALA A 150 4.77 6.72 -3.62
CA ALA A 150 4.98 7.49 -4.84
C ALA A 150 4.42 6.77 -6.07
N ILE A 151 4.68 5.46 -6.21
CA ILE A 151 4.20 4.65 -7.33
C ILE A 151 2.66 4.56 -7.29
N TRP A 152 2.10 4.09 -6.18
CA TRP A 152 0.67 3.75 -6.12
C TRP A 152 -0.24 4.95 -5.97
N PHE A 153 0.16 5.96 -5.19
CA PHE A 153 -0.60 7.19 -5.06
C PHE A 153 -0.68 7.95 -6.39
N THR A 154 0.43 8.00 -7.14
CA THR A 154 0.45 8.60 -8.48
C THR A 154 -0.41 7.81 -9.45
N TYR A 155 -0.29 6.48 -9.44
CA TYR A 155 -1.11 5.59 -10.27
C TYR A 155 -2.61 5.79 -10.00
N LEU A 156 -3.05 5.73 -8.74
CA LEU A 156 -4.46 5.92 -8.36
C LEU A 156 -4.98 7.31 -8.73
N SER A 157 -4.12 8.33 -8.70
CA SER A 157 -4.52 9.72 -8.99
C SER A 157 -4.59 10.06 -10.48
N ARG A 158 -3.68 9.51 -11.29
CA ARG A 158 -3.54 9.89 -12.71
C ARG A 158 -4.02 8.85 -13.72
N SER A 159 -4.19 7.59 -13.32
CA SER A 159 -4.55 6.51 -14.25
C SER A 159 -5.94 6.73 -14.87
N ARG A 160 -5.98 6.80 -16.22
CA ARG A 160 -7.23 6.81 -17.00
C ARG A 160 -8.10 5.58 -16.69
N ARG A 161 -7.47 4.42 -16.47
CA ARG A 161 -8.17 3.17 -16.15
C ARG A 161 -8.90 3.24 -14.82
N VAL A 162 -8.26 3.81 -13.80
CA VAL A 162 -8.89 4.03 -12.48
C VAL A 162 -10.08 4.96 -12.64
N LYS A 163 -9.91 6.11 -13.31
CA LYS A 163 -11.01 7.04 -13.58
C LYS A 163 -12.17 6.37 -14.29
N ASN A 164 -11.92 5.63 -15.39
CA ASN A 164 -12.97 4.94 -16.14
C ASN A 164 -13.66 3.82 -15.33
N THR A 165 -12.93 3.15 -14.43
CA THR A 165 -13.48 2.05 -13.62
C THR A 165 -14.41 2.54 -12.50
N TYR A 166 -14.13 3.71 -11.94
CA TYR A 166 -14.87 4.25 -10.79
C TYR A 166 -15.69 5.52 -11.13
N ALA A 167 -15.75 5.95 -12.39
CA ALA A 167 -16.46 7.16 -12.83
C ALA A 167 -17.96 7.15 -12.47
N THR A 168 -18.59 5.98 -12.44
CA THR A 168 -20.02 5.83 -12.10
C THR A 168 -20.30 5.88 -10.59
N ASN A 169 -19.28 5.75 -9.75
CA ASN A 169 -19.40 5.68 -8.28
C ASN A 169 -18.58 6.77 -7.56
N ALA A 170 -18.08 7.76 -8.31
CA ALA A 170 -17.30 8.89 -7.79
C ALA A 170 -18.20 9.94 -7.12
#